data_AF-A0A3S3RCR5-F1
#
_entry.id   AF-A0A3S3RCR5-F1
#
_cell.length_a   1.000
_cell.length_b   1.000
_cell.length_c   1.000
_cell.angle_alpha   90.00
_cell.angle_beta   90.00
_cell.angle_gamma   90.00
#
_symmetry.space_group_name_H-M   'P 1'
#
loop_
_entity.id
_entity.type
_entity.pdbx_description
1 polymer ?
#
loop_
_entity_poly.entity_id
_entity_poly.type
_entity_poly.pdbx_seq_one_letter_code
_entity_poly.pdbx_strand_id
1 'polypeptide(L)'
;LKQWIRFNPRSAMARGDGLFSAASGRPVLPTSLGRIALDRLFSAAQENEKYARQIDSSAGVAIFFAERPDHDHWVRVGQACQRFALAATSLGLKLAFINQPVEVARLRADLAGIVGETRRPDIVMRFGYGPALPFSPRRPVASVIL
;
A
#
# COMPACT_ATOMS: atom_id res chain seq x y z
N LEU A 1 -10.17 -8.51 -4.17
CA LEU A 1 -8.86 -8.62 -3.48
C LEU A 1 -8.17 -9.98 -3.67
N LYS A 2 -8.81 -11.12 -3.33
CA LYS A 2 -8.13 -12.45 -3.28
C LYS A 2 -7.38 -12.85 -4.55
N GLN A 3 -7.89 -12.48 -5.71
CA GLN A 3 -7.26 -12.76 -7.02
C GLN A 3 -5.92 -12.05 -7.24
N TRP A 4 -5.62 -11.01 -6.45
CA TRP A 4 -4.39 -10.21 -6.54
C TRP A 4 -3.32 -10.65 -5.55
N ILE A 5 -3.64 -11.49 -4.55
CA ILE A 5 -2.67 -11.98 -3.58
C ILE A 5 -1.92 -13.18 -4.15
N ARG A 6 -0.60 -13.24 -3.92
CA ARG A 6 0.28 -14.36 -4.27
C ARG A 6 0.86 -14.89 -2.97
N PHE A 7 0.47 -16.11 -2.58
CA PHE A 7 0.88 -16.69 -1.29
C PHE A 7 2.23 -17.41 -1.35
N ASN A 8 2.76 -17.70 -2.55
CA ASN A 8 4.05 -18.36 -2.74
C ASN A 8 4.87 -17.82 -3.92
N PRO A 9 6.22 -17.98 -3.89
CA PRO A 9 7.11 -17.47 -4.92
C PRO A 9 6.78 -17.95 -6.34
N ARG A 10 6.46 -19.24 -6.52
CA ARG A 10 6.13 -19.81 -7.84
C ARG A 10 4.96 -19.07 -8.49
N SER A 11 3.88 -18.87 -7.74
CA SER A 11 2.70 -18.14 -8.22
C SER A 11 2.98 -16.66 -8.50
N ALA A 12 3.87 -16.03 -7.71
CA ALA A 12 4.24 -14.64 -7.87
C ALA A 12 5.12 -14.43 -9.12
N MET A 13 6.09 -15.33 -9.34
CA MET A 13 6.98 -15.29 -10.50
C MET A 13 6.25 -15.61 -11.81
N ALA A 14 5.34 -16.60 -11.80
CA ALA A 14 4.62 -17.00 -13.01
C ALA A 14 3.77 -15.87 -13.63
N ARG A 15 3.24 -14.96 -12.80
CA ARG A 15 2.45 -13.81 -13.29
C ARG A 15 3.25 -12.52 -13.40
N GLY A 16 4.32 -12.36 -12.62
CA GLY A 16 5.07 -11.11 -12.53
C GLY A 16 4.28 -9.94 -11.94
N ASP A 17 3.10 -10.20 -11.35
CA ASP A 17 2.20 -9.20 -10.80
C ASP A 17 1.50 -9.64 -9.50
N GLY A 18 0.80 -8.69 -8.87
CA GLY A 18 0.04 -8.89 -7.64
C GLY A 18 0.83 -8.65 -6.35
N LEU A 19 0.14 -8.85 -5.22
CA LEU A 19 0.66 -8.64 -3.88
C LEU A 19 1.27 -9.95 -3.36
N PHE A 20 2.60 -10.05 -3.43
CA PHE A 20 3.32 -11.19 -2.84
C PHE A 20 3.34 -11.08 -1.31
N SER A 21 2.87 -12.12 -0.61
CA SER A 21 2.66 -12.07 0.85
C SER A 21 3.95 -11.75 1.63
N ALA A 22 5.09 -12.31 1.24
CA ALA A 22 6.37 -12.06 1.89
C ALA A 22 6.82 -10.58 1.78
N ALA A 23 6.49 -9.92 0.67
CA ALA A 23 6.78 -8.49 0.46
C ALA A 23 5.91 -7.57 1.32
N SER A 24 4.94 -8.12 2.06
CA SER A 24 4.09 -7.40 3.02
C SER A 24 4.28 -7.91 4.45
N GLY A 25 5.37 -8.65 4.73
CA GLY A 25 5.66 -9.20 6.06
C GLY A 25 4.68 -10.29 6.51
N ARG A 26 3.92 -10.88 5.57
CA ARG A 26 3.02 -12.01 5.82
C ARG A 26 3.72 -13.32 5.47
N PRO A 27 3.42 -14.42 6.17
CA PRO A 27 4.05 -15.71 5.89
C PRO A 27 3.77 -16.18 4.45
N VAL A 28 4.70 -16.97 3.93
CA VAL A 28 4.54 -17.72 2.67
C VAL A 28 3.71 -18.97 2.99
N LEU A 29 2.64 -19.18 2.24
CA LEU A 29 1.72 -20.31 2.44
C LEU A 29 1.41 -21.02 1.11
N PRO A 30 1.12 -22.32 1.14
CA PRO A 30 0.47 -22.99 0.00
C PRO A 30 -0.79 -22.23 -0.41
N THR A 31 -1.05 -22.07 -1.71
CA THR A 31 -2.13 -21.19 -2.22
C THR A 31 -3.51 -21.54 -1.68
N SER A 32 -3.83 -22.83 -1.54
CA SER A 32 -5.09 -23.32 -0.98
C SER A 32 -5.24 -22.92 0.49
N LEU A 33 -4.22 -23.17 1.31
CA LEU A 33 -4.19 -22.80 2.73
C LEU A 33 -4.22 -21.27 2.93
N GLY A 34 -3.51 -20.51 2.08
CA GLY A 34 -3.54 -19.05 2.10
C GLY A 34 -4.93 -18.46 1.86
N ARG A 35 -5.72 -19.06 0.95
CA ARG A 35 -7.12 -18.64 0.71
C ARG A 35 -8.02 -18.94 1.91
N ILE A 36 -7.90 -20.10 2.53
CA ILE A 36 -8.70 -20.47 3.71
C ILE A 36 -8.35 -19.57 4.91
N ALA A 37 -7.05 -19.34 5.14
CA ALA A 37 -6.57 -18.46 6.20
C ALA A 37 -7.06 -17.02 6.02
N LEU A 38 -7.03 -16.50 4.79
CA LEU A 38 -7.55 -15.16 4.48
C LEU A 38 -9.04 -15.03 4.82
N ASP A 39 -9.81 -16.11 4.67
CA ASP A 39 -11.26 -16.10 4.88
C ASP A 39 -11.66 -16.26 6.34
N ARG A 40 -10.81 -16.91 7.15
CA ARG A 40 -11.10 -17.21 8.55
C ARG A 40 -10.39 -16.30 9.56
N LEU A 41 -9.32 -15.61 9.16
CA LEU A 41 -8.49 -14.80 10.06
C LEU A 41 -8.62 -13.29 9.83
N PHE A 42 -9.41 -12.84 8.84
CA PHE A 42 -9.64 -11.42 8.58
C PHE A 42 -10.76 -10.88 9.48
N SER A 43 -10.42 -10.52 10.71
CA SER A 43 -11.27 -9.63 11.52
C SER A 43 -10.90 -8.17 11.23
N ALA A 44 -11.89 -7.34 10.91
CA ALA A 44 -11.69 -5.90 10.73
C ALA A 44 -11.07 -5.26 11.99
N ALA A 45 -11.46 -5.72 13.18
CA ALA A 45 -10.92 -5.22 14.44
C ALA A 45 -9.41 -5.54 14.58
N GLN A 46 -9.00 -6.76 14.25
CA GLN A 46 -7.59 -7.17 14.34
C GLN A 46 -6.70 -6.45 13.33
N GLU A 47 -7.18 -6.27 12.09
CA GLU A 47 -6.44 -5.50 11.10
C GLU A 47 -6.37 -4.01 11.49
N ASN A 48 -7.43 -3.43 12.07
CA ASN A 48 -7.40 -2.05 12.59
C ASN A 48 -6.39 -1.88 13.73
N GLU A 49 -6.38 -2.79 14.71
CA GLU A 49 -5.42 -2.76 15.83
C GLU A 49 -3.97 -2.90 15.34
N LYS A 50 -3.75 -3.76 14.34
CA LYS A 50 -2.46 -3.89 13.68
C LYS A 50 -2.06 -2.60 12.97
N TYR A 51 -2.96 -1.95 12.22
CA TYR A 51 -2.66 -0.68 11.57
C TYR A 51 -2.39 0.43 12.58
N ALA A 52 -3.12 0.49 13.69
CA ALA A 52 -2.88 1.44 14.78
C ALA A 52 -1.45 1.29 15.32
N ARG A 53 -1.05 0.10 15.74
CA ARG A 53 0.34 -0.18 16.19
C ARG A 53 1.39 0.18 15.14
N GLN A 54 1.10 -0.09 13.86
CA GLN A 54 2.01 0.24 12.77
C GLN A 54 2.15 1.74 12.53
N ILE A 55 1.07 2.50 12.70
CA ILE A 55 1.08 3.97 12.59
C ILE A 55 1.81 4.56 13.79
N ASP A 56 1.51 4.11 15.02
CA ASP A 56 2.13 4.60 16.26
C ASP A 56 3.65 4.37 16.30
N SER A 57 4.13 3.31 15.64
CA SER A 57 5.56 3.00 15.52
C SER A 57 6.23 3.59 14.27
N SER A 58 5.51 4.34 13.44
CA SER A 58 6.07 5.00 12.25
C SER A 58 6.64 6.38 12.61
N ALA A 59 7.62 6.85 11.84
CA ALA A 59 8.16 8.19 12.01
C ALA A 59 7.16 9.28 11.58
N GLY A 60 6.26 8.95 10.64
CA GLY A 60 5.18 9.84 10.24
C GLY A 60 4.26 9.22 9.21
N VAL A 61 3.24 10.01 8.84
CA VAL A 61 2.27 9.72 7.78
C VAL A 61 2.29 10.86 6.78
N ALA A 62 2.40 10.52 5.49
CA ALA A 62 2.28 11.46 4.39
C ALA A 62 0.92 11.26 3.70
N ILE A 63 0.18 12.37 3.54
CA ILE A 63 -1.10 12.40 2.83
C ILE A 63 -0.94 13.34 1.64
N PHE A 64 -1.32 12.88 0.45
CA PHE A 64 -1.22 13.63 -0.79
C PHE A 64 -2.61 14.03 -1.26
N PHE A 65 -2.73 15.29 -1.69
CA PHE A 65 -3.96 15.90 -2.14
C PHE A 65 -3.76 16.47 -3.54
N ALA A 66 -4.68 16.15 -4.44
CA ALA A 66 -4.83 16.82 -5.70
C ALA A 66 -5.51 18.18 -5.50
N GLU A 67 -5.12 19.17 -6.31
CA GLU A 67 -5.81 20.46 -6.35
C GLU A 67 -7.24 20.32 -6.90
N ARG A 68 -7.44 19.40 -7.86
CA ARG A 68 -8.73 19.10 -8.48
C ARG A 68 -8.92 17.59 -8.61
N PRO A 69 -10.16 17.07 -8.52
CA PRO A 69 -10.46 15.65 -8.63
C PRO A 69 -10.56 15.19 -10.09
N ASP A 70 -9.50 15.39 -10.87
CA ASP A 70 -9.44 14.99 -12.28
C ASP A 70 -8.17 14.17 -12.59
N HIS A 71 -8.16 13.59 -13.79
CA HIS A 71 -7.09 12.68 -14.22
C HIS A 71 -5.69 13.33 -14.19
N ASP A 72 -5.56 14.57 -14.65
CA ASP A 72 -4.25 15.25 -14.71
C ASP A 72 -3.69 15.47 -13.32
N HIS A 73 -4.53 15.88 -12.37
CA HIS A 73 -4.09 16.11 -11.00
C HIS A 73 -3.83 14.81 -10.25
N TRP A 74 -4.53 13.71 -10.57
CA TRP A 74 -4.18 12.38 -10.04
C TRP A 74 -2.81 11.91 -10.53
N VAL A 75 -2.46 12.16 -11.80
CA VAL A 75 -1.12 11.86 -12.31
C VAL A 75 -0.06 12.67 -11.57
N ARG A 76 -0.32 13.98 -11.33
CA ARG A 76 0.59 14.84 -10.55
C ARG A 76 0.77 14.36 -9.12
N VAL A 77 -0.31 13.93 -8.45
CA VAL A 77 -0.22 13.28 -7.13
C VAL A 77 0.64 12.02 -7.18
N GLY A 78 0.45 11.17 -8.19
CA GLY A 78 1.27 9.98 -8.39
C GLY A 78 2.77 10.31 -8.53
N GLN A 79 3.10 11.34 -9.29
CA GLN A 79 4.48 11.83 -9.45
C GLN A 79 5.04 12.40 -8.13
N ALA A 80 4.26 13.19 -7.39
CA ALA A 80 4.67 13.72 -6.09
C ALA A 80 4.92 12.59 -5.07
N CYS A 81 4.01 11.61 -5.02
CA CYS A 81 4.14 10.41 -4.22
C CYS A 81 5.42 9.61 -4.58
N GLN A 82 5.72 9.43 -5.88
CA GLN A 82 6.94 8.77 -6.32
C GLN A 82 8.20 9.53 -5.86
N ARG A 83 8.24 10.86 -6.05
CA ARG A 83 9.39 11.68 -5.64
C ARG A 83 9.62 11.59 -4.13
N PHE A 84 8.56 11.70 -3.34
CA PHE A 84 8.62 11.48 -1.89
C PHE A 84 9.18 10.09 -1.57
N ALA A 85 8.68 9.05 -2.23
CA ALA A 85 9.11 7.69 -1.96
C ALA A 85 10.60 7.45 -2.27
N LEU A 86 11.09 8.00 -3.38
CA LEU A 86 12.50 7.93 -3.76
C LEU A 86 13.39 8.71 -2.79
N ALA A 87 12.98 9.93 -2.42
CA ALA A 87 13.70 10.75 -1.44
C ALA A 87 13.79 10.04 -0.07
N ALA A 88 12.66 9.55 0.44
CA ALA A 88 12.63 8.80 1.70
C ALA A 88 13.51 7.54 1.64
N THR A 89 13.46 6.79 0.54
CA THR A 89 14.31 5.60 0.34
C THR A 89 15.80 5.95 0.34
N SER A 90 16.17 7.08 -0.26
CA SER A 90 17.56 7.56 -0.25
C SER A 90 18.07 7.88 1.16
N LEU A 91 17.17 8.24 2.07
CA LEU A 91 17.42 8.46 3.49
C LEU A 91 17.34 7.17 4.32
N GLY A 92 17.20 6.00 3.68
CA GLY A 92 17.10 4.71 4.36
C GLY A 92 15.72 4.37 4.93
N LEU A 93 14.71 5.22 4.73
CA LEU A 93 13.35 5.00 5.23
C LEU A 93 12.62 3.90 4.44
N LYS A 94 11.66 3.26 5.11
CA LYS A 94 10.69 2.32 4.55
C LYS A 94 9.32 2.97 4.49
N LEU A 95 8.50 2.51 3.54
CA LEU A 95 7.21 3.08 3.21
C LEU A 95 6.16 1.98 3.12
N ALA A 96 4.94 2.28 3.56
CA ALA A 96 3.79 1.42 3.35
C ALA A 96 2.52 2.24 3.10
N PHE A 97 1.81 1.95 2.02
CA PHE A 97 0.52 2.55 1.74
C PHE A 97 -0.54 2.06 2.74
N ILE A 98 -1.42 2.96 3.15
CA ILE A 98 -2.55 2.69 4.05
C ILE A 98 -3.83 3.29 3.47
N ASN A 99 -4.05 3.09 2.16
CA ASN A 99 -5.04 3.79 1.34
C ASN A 99 -6.52 3.44 1.62
N GLN A 100 -6.83 2.52 2.54
CA GLN A 100 -8.21 2.12 2.82
C GLN A 100 -9.15 3.32 3.13
N PRO A 101 -8.72 4.36 3.87
CA PRO A 101 -9.55 5.55 4.11
C PRO A 101 -9.78 6.42 2.87
N VAL A 102 -8.88 6.39 1.87
CA VAL A 102 -9.09 7.12 0.60
C VAL A 102 -9.96 6.33 -0.38
N GLU A 103 -10.01 5.00 -0.26
CA GLU A 103 -10.85 4.12 -1.08
C GLU A 103 -12.33 4.22 -0.67
N VAL A 104 -12.62 4.44 0.61
CA VAL A 104 -13.98 4.57 1.13
C VAL A 104 -14.43 6.03 1.13
N ALA A 105 -15.34 6.40 0.22
CA ALA A 105 -15.75 7.79 0.00
C ALA A 105 -16.17 8.54 1.27
N ARG A 106 -16.92 7.90 2.17
CA ARG A 106 -17.39 8.52 3.43
C ARG A 106 -16.27 8.85 4.43
N LEU A 107 -15.10 8.23 4.32
CA LEU A 107 -13.97 8.46 5.25
C LEU A 107 -13.02 9.58 4.79
N ARG A 108 -13.19 10.08 3.56
CA ARG A 108 -12.27 11.05 2.96
C ARG A 108 -12.29 12.40 3.67
N ALA A 109 -13.48 12.87 4.05
CA ALA A 109 -13.64 14.13 4.77
C ALA A 109 -13.00 14.06 6.16
N ASP A 110 -13.21 12.96 6.88
CA ASP A 110 -12.60 12.72 8.19
C ASP A 110 -11.06 12.72 8.08
N LEU A 111 -10.50 12.02 7.08
CA LEU A 111 -9.05 11.99 6.86
C LEU A 111 -8.48 13.37 6.52
N ALA A 112 -9.16 14.15 5.69
CA ALA A 112 -8.73 15.51 5.37
C ALA A 112 -8.77 16.41 6.61
N GLY A 113 -9.82 16.29 7.42
CA GLY A 113 -10.01 17.06 8.66
C GLY A 113 -8.90 16.84 9.70
N ILE A 114 -8.31 15.63 9.77
CA ILE A 114 -7.18 15.34 10.68
C ILE A 114 -5.99 16.29 10.44
N VAL A 115 -5.78 16.73 9.19
CA VAL A 115 -4.67 17.62 8.81
C VAL A 115 -5.12 19.03 8.46
N GLY A 116 -6.35 19.40 8.83
CA GLY A 116 -6.90 20.73 8.58
C GLY A 116 -7.20 21.02 7.10
N GLU A 117 -7.40 19.98 6.29
CA GLU A 117 -7.61 20.07 4.86
C GLU A 117 -9.08 19.84 4.50
N THR A 118 -9.53 20.40 3.38
CA THR A 118 -10.89 20.18 2.83
C THR A 118 -10.87 19.46 1.49
N ARG A 119 -9.72 19.45 0.81
CA ARG A 119 -9.50 18.73 -0.44
C ARG A 119 -9.60 17.21 -0.23
N ARG A 120 -9.95 16.52 -1.31
CA ARG A 120 -10.00 15.05 -1.34
C ARG A 120 -8.57 14.48 -1.17
N PRO A 121 -8.32 13.63 -0.16
CA PRO A 121 -7.07 12.89 -0.09
C PRO A 121 -7.03 11.80 -1.17
N ASP A 122 -5.91 11.68 -1.86
CA ASP A 122 -5.70 10.77 -2.98
C ASP A 122 -4.85 9.56 -2.61
N ILE A 123 -3.82 9.79 -1.80
CA ILE A 123 -2.86 8.77 -1.36
C ILE A 123 -2.49 9.02 0.09
N VAL A 124 -2.37 7.96 0.88
CA VAL A 124 -1.83 8.00 2.24
C VAL A 124 -0.82 6.88 2.45
N MET A 125 0.33 7.23 3.02
CA MET A 125 1.37 6.26 3.37
C MET A 125 2.01 6.59 4.70
N ARG A 126 2.40 5.56 5.43
CA ARG A 126 3.28 5.69 6.60
C ARG A 126 4.73 5.49 6.18
N PHE A 127 5.63 6.16 6.89
CA PHE A 127 7.07 6.07 6.66
C PHE A 127 7.85 6.00 7.98
N GLY A 128 9.01 5.36 7.96
CA GLY A 128 9.86 5.19 9.14
C GLY A 128 11.00 4.23 8.91
N TYR A 129 11.64 3.77 9.98
CA TYR A 129 12.69 2.76 9.89
C TYR A 129 12.12 1.36 10.11
N GLY A 130 12.71 0.37 9.43
CA GLY A 130 12.26 -1.01 9.52
C GLY A 130 13.10 -1.94 8.65
N PRO A 131 12.89 -3.27 8.79
CA PRO A 131 13.64 -4.25 8.03
C PRO A 131 13.35 -4.12 6.53
N ALA A 132 14.33 -4.47 5.72
CA ALA A 132 14.11 -4.67 4.29
C ALA A 132 13.27 -5.94 4.08
N LEU A 133 12.29 -5.86 3.18
CA LEU A 133 11.47 -7.00 2.76
C LEU A 133 11.86 -7.43 1.34
N PRO A 134 11.56 -8.68 0.94
CA PRO A 134 11.81 -9.14 -0.41
C PRO A 134 11.13 -8.24 -1.46
N PHE A 135 11.81 -8.03 -2.58
CA PHE A 135 11.22 -7.30 -3.71
C PHE A 135 9.99 -8.03 -4.27
N SER A 136 8.98 -7.25 -4.62
CA SER A 136 7.82 -7.79 -5.34
C SER A 136 8.18 -8.02 -6.81
N PRO A 137 7.77 -9.15 -7.43
CA PRO A 137 7.99 -9.39 -8.85
C PRO A 137 7.42 -8.27 -9.72
N ARG A 138 8.02 -8.07 -10.90
CA ARG A 138 7.54 -7.15 -11.93
C ARG A 138 7.43 -7.90 -13.25
N ARG A 139 6.44 -7.53 -14.06
CA ARG A 139 6.29 -8.05 -15.42
C ARG A 139 7.50 -7.63 -16.28
N PRO A 140 7.92 -8.45 -17.26
CA PRO A 140 8.96 -8.06 -18.20
C PRO A 140 8.60 -6.79 -18.97
N VAL A 141 9.60 -5.98 -19.32
CA VAL A 141 9.42 -4.70 -20.05
C VAL A 141 8.64 -4.90 -21.35
N ALA A 142 8.94 -5.96 -22.10
CA ALA A 142 8.27 -6.30 -23.36
C ALA A 142 6.77 -6.58 -23.24
N SER A 143 6.24 -6.79 -22.02
CA SER A 143 4.80 -6.99 -21.78
C SER A 143 4.05 -5.70 -21.42
N VAL A 144 4.76 -4.58 -21.27
CA VAL A 144 4.18 -3.31 -20.80
C VAL A 144 4.51 -2.11 -21.69
N ILE A 145 5.46 -2.24 -22.61
CA ILE A 145 5.74 -1.27 -23.66
C ILE A 145 5.17 -1.83 -24.97
N LEU A 146 4.37 -1.02 -25.66
CA LEU A 146 3.83 -1.29 -26.99
C LEU A 146 4.75 -0.70 -28.07
#